data_AF-A0A2I0N4H1-F1
#
_entry.id   AF-A0A2I0N4H1-F1
#
_cell.length_a   1.000
_cell.length_b   1.000
_cell.length_c   1.000
_cell.angle_alpha   90.00
_cell.angle_beta   90.00
_cell.angle_gamma   90.00
#
_symmetry.space_group_name_H-M   'P 1'
#
loop_
_entity.id
_entity.type
_entity.pdbx_description
1 polymer ?
#
loop_
_entity_poly.entity_id
_entity_poly.type
_entity_poly.pdbx_seq_one_letter_code
_entity_poly.pdbx_strand_id
1 'polypeptide(L)'
;MKEAKKLLLTPKQYFDFQTSELQHLRKKYPRMTLVGKIMEPEFWDDKRATKPSRYCYGWCAAYTTDITISPDGRTLPCAWFAAYPEFYGENILTSGGIKSVWKTSDKIMQFRRIKINGKCTRCEFSGTCYKGCQALKYALFNRF
;
A
#
# COMPACT_ATOMS: atom_id res chain seq x y z
N MET A 1 3.54 -2.08 -18.14
CA MET A 1 4.37 -1.50 -17.04
C MET A 1 4.76 -0.03 -17.26
N LYS A 2 5.40 0.38 -18.39
CA LYS A 2 5.68 1.81 -18.68
C LYS A 2 4.43 2.70 -18.68
N GLU A 3 3.28 2.13 -19.02
CA GLU A 3 1.99 2.84 -19.07
C GLU A 3 1.39 3.11 -17.70
N ALA A 4 1.64 2.28 -16.68
CA ALA A 4 1.11 2.50 -15.33
C ALA A 4 1.66 3.78 -14.69
N LYS A 5 2.89 4.17 -15.03
CA LYS A 5 3.46 5.45 -14.62
C LYS A 5 2.73 6.66 -15.21
N LYS A 6 2.10 6.51 -16.39
CA LYS A 6 1.28 7.56 -17.02
C LYS A 6 -0.07 7.74 -16.31
N LEU A 7 -0.47 6.79 -15.47
CA LEU A 7 -1.70 6.84 -14.66
C LEU A 7 -1.48 7.53 -13.31
N LEU A 8 -0.23 7.84 -12.94
CA LEU A 8 0.08 8.54 -11.70
C LEU A 8 -0.12 10.04 -11.89
N LEU A 9 -0.91 10.64 -11.00
CA LEU A 9 -1.05 12.09 -10.91
C LEU A 9 0.22 12.69 -10.31
N THR A 10 0.65 13.83 -10.85
CA THR A 10 1.60 14.71 -10.14
C THR A 10 0.97 15.20 -8.83
N PRO A 11 1.75 15.66 -7.83
CA PRO A 11 1.20 16.22 -6.60
C PRO A 11 0.14 17.30 -6.85
N LYS A 12 0.39 18.22 -7.78
CA LYS A 12 -0.58 19.25 -8.17
C LYS A 12 -1.86 18.63 -8.75
N GLN A 13 -1.74 17.76 -9.75
CA GLN A 13 -2.90 17.08 -10.35
C GLN A 13 -3.68 16.25 -9.32
N TYR A 14 -3.01 15.67 -8.33
CA TYR A 14 -3.63 14.92 -7.25
C TYR A 14 -4.47 15.83 -6.35
N PHE A 15 -3.92 16.97 -5.94
CA PHE A 15 -4.67 17.97 -5.16
C PHE A 15 -5.85 18.54 -5.94
N ASP A 16 -5.64 18.90 -7.21
CA ASP A 16 -6.69 19.40 -8.09
C ASP A 16 -7.80 18.34 -8.22
N PHE A 17 -7.42 17.07 -8.42
CA PHE A 17 -8.35 15.95 -8.50
C PHE A 17 -9.17 15.78 -7.21
N GLN A 18 -8.53 15.84 -6.03
CA GLN A 18 -9.23 15.70 -4.75
C GLN A 18 -10.18 16.86 -4.47
N THR A 19 -9.76 18.09 -4.77
CA THR A 19 -10.48 19.31 -4.36
C THR A 19 -11.64 19.64 -5.29
N SER A 20 -11.54 19.31 -6.58
CA SER A 20 -12.53 19.70 -7.60
C SER A 20 -13.12 18.51 -8.36
N GLU A 21 -12.28 17.70 -9.00
CA GLU A 21 -12.73 16.63 -9.90
C GLU A 21 -13.49 15.51 -9.17
N LEU A 22 -13.04 15.10 -7.98
CA LEU A 22 -13.67 14.02 -7.23
C LEU A 22 -15.11 14.40 -6.84
N GLN A 23 -15.36 15.66 -6.50
CA GLN A 23 -16.71 16.13 -6.21
C GLN A 23 -17.58 16.14 -7.47
N HIS A 24 -17.02 16.56 -8.62
CA HIS A 24 -17.71 16.51 -9.90
C HIS A 24 -18.08 15.07 -10.28
N LEU A 25 -17.14 14.12 -10.15
CA LEU A 25 -17.35 12.71 -10.45
C LEU A 25 -18.39 12.07 -9.53
N ARG A 26 -18.40 12.40 -8.22
CA ARG A 26 -19.43 11.93 -7.29
C ARG A 26 -20.83 12.39 -7.69
N LYS A 27 -20.96 13.65 -8.14
CA LYS A 27 -22.24 14.19 -8.64
C LYS A 27 -22.65 13.54 -9.97
N LYS A 28 -21.70 13.33 -10.88
CA LYS A 28 -21.94 12.72 -12.20
C LYS A 28 -22.32 11.25 -12.11
N TYR A 29 -21.75 10.51 -11.16
CA TYR A 29 -21.96 9.07 -10.98
C TYR A 29 -22.49 8.73 -9.58
N PRO A 30 -23.72 9.13 -9.24
CA PRO A 30 -24.25 9.05 -7.87
C PRO A 30 -24.48 7.61 -7.37
N ARG A 31 -24.54 6.63 -8.30
CA ARG A 31 -24.70 5.21 -7.98
C ARG A 31 -23.38 4.44 -7.87
N MET A 32 -22.25 5.11 -8.10
CA MET A 32 -20.93 4.50 -8.00
C MET A 32 -20.25 4.99 -6.72
N THR A 33 -19.95 4.07 -5.80
CA THR A 33 -19.15 4.39 -4.63
C THR A 33 -17.70 4.56 -5.06
N LEU A 34 -17.24 5.82 -5.16
CA LEU A 34 -15.84 6.14 -5.35
C LEU A 34 -15.08 5.88 -4.04
N VAL A 35 -14.60 4.64 -3.88
CA VAL A 35 -13.73 4.23 -2.77
C VAL A 35 -12.28 4.47 -3.20
N GLY A 36 -11.64 5.46 -2.60
CA GLY A 36 -10.20 5.66 -2.72
C GLY A 36 -9.56 5.54 -1.35
N LYS A 37 -8.60 4.62 -1.18
CA LYS A 37 -7.54 4.83 -0.18
C LYS A 37 -6.64 5.91 -0.76
N ILE A 38 -7.06 7.13 -0.52
CA ILE A 38 -6.33 8.33 -0.84
C ILE A 38 -5.08 8.31 0.04
N MET A 39 -3.92 8.00 -0.54
CA MET A 39 -2.65 8.20 0.15
C MET A 39 -2.44 9.71 0.20
N GLU A 40 -2.90 10.38 1.26
CA GLU A 40 -2.51 11.76 1.52
C GLU A 40 -1.01 11.76 1.80
N PRO A 41 -0.17 12.24 0.87
CA PRO A 41 1.23 12.43 1.20
C PRO A 41 1.25 13.54 2.24
N GLU A 42 1.83 13.30 3.41
CA GLU A 42 2.11 14.39 4.34
C GLU A 42 3.12 15.33 3.65
N PHE A 43 2.64 16.48 3.18
CA PHE A 43 3.49 17.48 2.55
C PHE A 43 3.89 18.53 3.59
N TRP A 44 5.19 18.75 3.71
CA TRP A 44 5.83 19.68 4.65
C TRP A 44 5.44 21.16 4.46
N ASP A 45 4.89 21.54 3.30
CA ASP A 45 4.48 22.92 2.98
C ASP A 45 2.95 23.11 3.00
N ASP A 46 2.20 22.13 3.53
CA ASP A 46 0.78 22.34 3.76
C ASP A 46 0.56 23.18 5.02
N LYS A 47 0.55 24.50 4.85
CA LYS A 47 0.25 25.48 5.91
C LYS A 47 -1.13 25.31 6.57
N ARG A 48 -1.99 24.41 6.06
CA ARG A 48 -3.30 24.09 6.66
C ARG A 48 -3.19 23.06 7.79
N ALA A 49 -2.10 22.29 7.88
CA ALA A 49 -1.93 21.25 8.87
C ALA A 49 -1.18 21.77 10.11
N THR A 50 -1.91 22.19 11.15
CA THR A 50 -1.32 22.67 12.41
C THR A 50 -0.85 21.55 13.35
N LYS A 51 -1.22 20.29 13.06
CA LYS A 51 -0.76 19.09 13.79
C LYS A 51 -0.65 17.93 12.80
N PRO A 52 0.41 17.09 12.84
CA PRO A 52 0.44 15.86 12.07
C PRO A 52 -0.76 14.99 12.49
N SER A 53 -1.54 14.54 11.51
CA SER A 53 -2.63 13.60 11.76
C SER A 53 -2.02 12.34 12.37
N ARG A 54 -2.49 11.92 13.56
CA ARG A 54 -2.02 10.71 14.25
C ARG A 54 -2.22 9.42 13.44
N TYR A 55 -3.00 9.47 12.37
CA TYR A 55 -3.22 8.35 11.47
C TYR A 55 -2.21 8.44 10.33
N CYS A 56 -1.06 7.79 10.50
CA CYS A 56 -0.10 7.71 9.42
C CYS A 56 -0.60 6.71 8.37
N TYR A 57 -1.27 7.22 7.34
CA TYR A 57 -1.81 6.45 6.21
C TYR A 57 -0.71 5.95 5.24
N GLY A 58 0.57 6.18 5.56
CA GLY A 58 1.71 5.70 4.79
C GLY A 58 2.18 4.28 5.13
N TRP A 59 1.73 3.68 6.24
CA TRP A 59 2.27 2.41 6.72
C TRP A 59 1.84 1.21 5.87
N CYS A 60 2.81 0.52 5.27
CA CYS A 60 2.58 -0.81 4.73
C CYS A 60 2.59 -1.89 5.82
N ALA A 61 1.40 -2.44 6.08
CA ALA A 61 1.18 -3.53 7.02
C ALA A 61 1.48 -4.94 6.46
N ALA A 62 1.82 -5.05 5.17
CA ALA A 62 1.94 -6.33 4.47
C ALA A 62 2.97 -7.27 5.14
N TYR A 63 2.48 -8.35 5.75
CA TYR A 63 3.25 -9.35 6.51
C TYR A 63 4.09 -8.82 7.68
N THR A 64 3.92 -7.55 8.04
CA THR A 64 4.51 -6.93 9.24
C THR A 64 3.50 -6.94 10.39
N THR A 65 2.27 -6.50 10.13
CA THR A 65 1.16 -6.56 11.09
C THR A 65 -0.08 -7.25 10.54
N ASP A 66 -0.21 -7.33 9.21
CA ASP A 66 -1.39 -7.83 8.55
C ASP A 66 -1.05 -9.04 7.66
N ILE A 67 -2.04 -9.92 7.50
CA ILE A 67 -2.03 -11.05 6.58
C ILE A 67 -3.41 -11.14 5.93
N THR A 68 -3.44 -11.29 4.61
CA THR A 68 -4.68 -11.59 3.88
C THR A 68 -4.77 -13.09 3.64
N ILE A 69 -5.95 -13.67 3.79
CA ILE A 69 -6.21 -15.08 3.49
C ILE A 69 -7.15 -15.11 2.29
N SER A 70 -6.75 -15.75 1.21
CA SER A 70 -7.59 -15.95 0.02
C SER A 70 -8.67 -17.00 0.29
N PRO A 71 -9.74 -17.05 -0.53
CA PRO A 71 -10.85 -17.98 -0.32
C PRO A 71 -10.47 -19.47 -0.28
N ASP A 72 -9.35 -19.84 -0.91
CA ASP A 72 -8.81 -21.20 -0.91
C ASP A 72 -7.89 -21.51 0.29
N GLY A 73 -7.71 -20.56 1.21
CA GLY A 73 -6.89 -20.70 2.42
C GLY A 73 -5.42 -20.30 2.26
N ARG A 74 -4.97 -19.91 1.06
CA ARG A 74 -3.60 -19.38 0.88
C ARG A 74 -3.44 -18.00 1.48
N THR A 75 -2.22 -17.67 1.84
CA THR A 75 -1.87 -16.38 2.43
C THR A 75 -1.38 -15.39 1.38
N LEU A 76 -1.65 -14.10 1.59
CA LEU A 76 -1.20 -12.99 0.77
C LEU A 76 -0.68 -11.84 1.64
N PRO A 77 0.33 -11.07 1.20
CA PRO A 77 0.86 -9.95 1.97
C PRO A 77 -0.22 -8.89 2.24
N CYS A 78 -1.02 -8.59 1.22
CA CYS A 78 -2.26 -7.80 1.33
C CYS A 78 -3.14 -8.09 0.10
N ALA A 79 -4.40 -7.65 0.12
CA ALA A 79 -5.34 -7.88 -0.98
C ALA A 79 -4.86 -7.35 -2.35
N TRP A 80 -4.02 -6.30 -2.38
CA TRP A 80 -3.46 -5.77 -3.63
C TRP A 80 -2.52 -6.75 -4.35
N PHE A 81 -1.97 -7.74 -3.63
CA PHE A 81 -1.14 -8.79 -4.23
C PHE A 81 -1.94 -9.94 -4.85
N ALA A 82 -3.27 -9.96 -4.74
CA ALA A 82 -4.09 -11.03 -5.30
C ALA A 82 -3.99 -11.14 -6.84
N ALA A 83 -3.62 -10.06 -7.52
CA ALA A 83 -3.40 -10.04 -8.96
C ALA A 83 -2.09 -10.75 -9.39
N TYR A 84 -1.25 -11.16 -8.45
CA TYR A 84 0.11 -11.62 -8.69
C TYR A 84 0.33 -13.02 -8.07
N PRO A 85 0.23 -14.10 -8.87
CA PRO A 85 0.30 -15.49 -8.39
C PRO A 85 1.54 -15.81 -7.54
N GLU A 86 2.67 -15.19 -7.85
CA GLU A 86 3.95 -15.37 -7.17
C GLU A 86 3.95 -14.89 -5.71
N PHE A 87 2.95 -14.11 -5.28
CA PHE A 87 2.81 -13.66 -3.89
C PHE A 87 1.90 -14.51 -3.04
N TYR A 88 1.20 -15.49 -3.62
CA TYR A 88 0.48 -16.48 -2.83
C TYR A 88 1.48 -17.28 -2.00
N GLY A 89 1.26 -17.27 -0.70
CA GLY A 89 2.02 -18.03 0.30
C GLY A 89 1.38 -19.37 0.59
N GLU A 90 1.77 -19.91 1.73
CA GLU A 90 1.33 -21.19 2.25
C GLU A 90 -0.19 -21.19 2.54
N ASN A 91 -0.79 -22.37 2.43
CA ASN A 91 -2.20 -22.58 2.77
C ASN A 91 -2.35 -22.89 4.26
N ILE A 92 -3.10 -22.07 4.98
CA ILE A 92 -3.25 -22.22 6.44
C ILE A 92 -3.93 -23.53 6.82
N LEU A 93 -4.74 -24.12 5.93
CA LEU A 93 -5.48 -25.36 6.17
C LEU A 93 -4.54 -26.58 6.16
N THR A 94 -3.42 -26.51 5.44
CA THR A 94 -2.46 -27.60 5.29
C THR A 94 -1.13 -27.33 5.99
N SER A 95 -0.87 -26.10 6.45
CA SER A 95 0.42 -25.66 7.00
C SER A 95 0.41 -25.41 8.51
N GLY A 96 -0.49 -26.08 9.24
CA GLY A 96 -0.56 -25.99 10.71
C GLY A 96 -1.21 -24.70 11.23
N GLY A 97 -2.08 -24.08 10.43
CA GLY A 97 -2.83 -22.88 10.80
C GLY A 97 -2.06 -21.57 10.67
N ILE A 98 -2.78 -20.47 10.89
CA ILE A 98 -2.26 -19.09 10.70
C ILE A 98 -1.01 -18.80 11.55
N LYS A 99 -0.97 -19.29 12.80
CA LYS A 99 0.15 -19.05 13.72
C LYS A 99 1.44 -19.72 13.25
N SER A 100 1.33 -20.92 12.68
CA SER A 100 2.47 -21.64 12.09
C SER A 100 3.02 -20.83 10.92
N VAL A 101 2.17 -20.56 9.91
CA VAL A 101 2.54 -19.80 8.72
C VAL A 101 3.15 -18.43 9.08
N TRP A 102 2.55 -17.66 10.01
CA TRP A 102 3.05 -16.35 10.43
C TRP A 102 4.47 -16.36 11.01
N LYS A 103 4.87 -17.47 11.64
CA LYS A 103 6.18 -17.62 12.29
C LYS A 103 7.24 -18.21 11.36
N THR A 104 6.85 -19.14 10.50
CA THR A 104 7.80 -19.98 9.75
C THR A 104 7.84 -19.69 8.25
N SER A 105 6.85 -18.99 7.70
CA SER A 105 6.81 -18.70 6.26
C SER A 105 8.00 -17.86 5.81
N ASP A 106 8.74 -18.40 4.85
CA ASP A 106 9.86 -17.68 4.21
C ASP A 106 9.36 -16.43 3.48
N LYS A 107 8.16 -16.50 2.88
CA LYS A 107 7.56 -15.37 2.15
C LYS A 107 7.25 -14.21 3.09
N ILE A 108 6.70 -14.51 4.27
CA ILE A 108 6.45 -13.51 5.31
C ILE A 108 7.79 -12.90 5.78
N MET A 109 8.80 -13.72 5.99
CA MET A 109 10.13 -13.25 6.40
C MET A 109 10.81 -12.37 5.34
N GLN A 110 10.63 -12.66 4.04
CA GLN A 110 11.11 -11.81 2.94
C GLN A 110 10.54 -10.39 3.04
N PHE A 111 9.24 -10.24 3.26
CA PHE A 111 8.59 -8.93 3.39
C PHE A 111 9.10 -8.14 4.61
N ARG A 112 9.25 -8.81 5.76
CA ARG A 112 9.79 -8.19 6.98
C ARG A 112 11.22 -7.67 6.79
N ARG A 113 12.02 -8.36 5.95
CA ARG A 113 13.42 -8.06 5.66
C ARG A 113 13.63 -7.05 4.52
N ILE A 114 12.58 -6.56 3.86
CA ILE A 114 12.71 -5.55 2.79
C ILE A 114 13.49 -4.34 3.32
N LYS A 115 14.56 -3.96 2.62
CA LYS A 115 15.39 -2.80 2.98
C LYS A 115 14.98 -1.57 2.17
N ILE A 116 15.02 -0.40 2.79
CA ILE A 116 14.88 0.88 2.08
C ILE A 116 16.24 1.33 1.57
N ASN A 117 16.27 1.87 0.36
CA ASN A 117 17.48 2.34 -0.31
C ASN A 117 17.26 3.75 -0.89
N GLY A 118 18.34 4.47 -1.22
CA GLY A 118 18.28 5.75 -1.91
C GLY A 118 17.77 6.90 -1.04
N LYS A 119 16.93 7.79 -1.61
CA LYS A 119 16.43 8.98 -0.89
C LYS A 119 15.68 8.64 0.40
N CYS A 120 15.03 7.48 0.45
CA CYS A 120 14.26 7.04 1.62
C CYS A 120 15.11 6.80 2.87
N THR A 121 16.41 6.49 2.75
CA THR A 121 17.29 6.26 3.92
C THR A 121 17.62 7.54 4.69
N ARG A 122 17.42 8.70 4.06
CA ARG A 122 17.64 10.04 4.65
C ARG A 122 16.33 10.83 4.79
N CYS A 123 15.19 10.16 4.62
CA CYS A 123 13.88 10.81 4.69
C CYS A 123 13.45 10.93 6.16
N GLU A 124 13.12 12.13 6.62
CA GLU A 124 12.63 12.38 7.97
C GLU A 124 11.32 11.62 8.29
N PHE A 125 10.52 11.33 7.27
CA PHE A 125 9.27 10.57 7.38
C PHE A 125 9.47 9.05 7.31
N SER A 126 10.71 8.54 7.26
CA SER A 126 10.94 7.09 7.09
C SER A 126 10.34 6.25 8.22
N GLY A 127 10.28 6.81 9.44
CA GLY A 127 9.72 6.14 10.62
C GLY A 127 8.20 6.06 10.62
N THR A 128 7.51 6.98 9.96
CA THR A 128 6.04 7.05 9.91
C THR A 128 5.48 6.43 8.63
N CYS A 129 6.20 6.54 7.51
CA CYS A 129 5.83 5.92 6.23
C CYS A 129 6.12 4.40 6.20
N TYR A 130 6.98 3.87 7.07
CA TYR A 130 7.30 2.43 7.17
C TYR A 130 7.51 1.75 5.79
N LYS A 131 8.44 2.32 5.01
CA LYS A 131 8.86 1.82 3.69
C LYS A 131 7.82 1.98 2.55
N GLY A 132 6.66 2.61 2.81
CA GLY A 132 5.61 2.87 1.82
C GLY A 132 4.93 1.60 1.28
N CYS A 133 3.95 1.77 0.40
CA CYS A 133 3.16 0.67 -0.16
C CYS A 133 4.01 -0.27 -1.06
N GLN A 134 4.26 -1.50 -0.60
CA GLN A 134 5.05 -2.49 -1.35
C GLN A 134 4.35 -2.97 -2.62
N ALA A 135 3.01 -3.10 -2.60
CA ALA A 135 2.24 -3.48 -3.79
C ALA A 135 2.37 -2.44 -4.90
N LEU A 136 2.28 -1.15 -4.56
CA LEU A 136 2.46 -0.07 -5.52
C LEU A 136 3.89 -0.04 -6.07
N LYS A 137 4.90 -0.22 -5.20
CA LYS A 137 6.30 -0.30 -5.62
C LYS A 137 6.52 -1.44 -6.62
N TYR A 138 5.99 -2.62 -6.32
CA TYR A 138 6.06 -3.78 -7.21
C TYR A 138 5.34 -3.50 -8.54
N ALA A 139 4.11 -2.99 -8.53
CA ALA A 139 3.36 -2.67 -9.73
C ALA A 139 4.05 -1.64 -10.65
N LEU A 140 4.81 -0.69 -10.08
CA LEU A 140 5.48 0.36 -10.85
C LEU A 140 6.89 -0.02 -11.32
N PHE A 141 7.60 -0.84 -10.56
CA PHE A 141 9.03 -1.08 -10.74
C PHE A 141 9.42 -2.55 -10.85
N ASN A 142 8.48 -3.47 -10.66
CA ASN A 142 8.70 -4.91 -10.62
C ASN A 142 9.76 -5.35 -9.60
N ARG A 143 9.87 -4.64 -8.46
CA ARG A 143 10.89 -4.90 -7.42
C ARG A 143 10.49 -4.38 -6.04
N PHE A 144 11.12 -4.94 -5.00
CA PHE A 144 11.00 -4.53 -3.59
C PHE A 144 12.14 -3.65 -3.09
#